data_AF-A0A2M7ETE9-F1
#
_entry.id   AF-A0A2M7ETE9-F1
#
_cell.length_a   1.000
_cell.length_b   1.000
_cell.length_c   1.000
_cell.angle_alpha   90.00
_cell.angle_beta   90.00
_cell.angle_gamma   90.00
#
_symmetry.space_group_name_H-M   'P 1'
#
loop_
_entity.id
_entity.type
_entity.pdbx_description
1 polymer ?
#
loop_
_entity_poly.entity_id
_entity_poly.type
_entity_poly.pdbx_seq_one_letter_code
_entity_poly.pdbx_strand_id
1 'polypeptide(L)' 'RGGDIVGEHDVLFAGQGERIVLRHVATDRAIFGRGALKAALWGQGKGPGEFDMLDVLGLR' A
#
# COMPACT_ATOMS: atom_id res chain seq x y z
N ARG A 1 -5.06 15.53 12.01
CA ARG A 1 -4.52 16.42 10.96
C ARG A 1 -3.48 17.29 11.63
N GLY A 2 -2.23 17.28 11.16
CA GLY A 2 -1.15 18.08 11.77
C GLY A 2 0.08 18.11 10.89
N GLY A 3 0.74 19.28 10.83
CA GLY A 3 2.07 19.47 10.27
C GLY A 3 2.28 18.91 8.86
N ASP A 4 3.40 18.21 8.73
CA ASP A 4 3.99 17.61 7.53
C ASP A 4 3.70 16.10 7.38
N ILE A 5 2.78 15.56 8.18
CA ILE A 5 2.39 14.15 8.15
C ILE A 5 1.86 13.80 6.75
N VAL A 6 2.57 12.90 6.05
CA VAL A 6 2.19 12.46 4.69
C VAL A 6 0.92 11.60 4.74
N GLY A 7 0.88 10.62 5.64
CA GLY A 7 -0.31 9.80 5.86
C GLY A 7 -0.08 8.66 6.83
N GLU A 8 -1.04 8.47 7.74
CA GLU A 8 -1.08 7.36 8.70
C GLU A 8 -2.46 6.72 8.65
N HIS A 9 -2.49 5.39 8.62
CA HIS A 9 -3.72 4.61 8.61
C HIS A 9 -3.61 3.45 9.59
N ASP A 10 -4.58 3.35 10.49
CA ASP A 10 -4.71 2.27 11.45
C ASP A 10 -6.03 1.53 11.22
N VAL A 11 -5.95 0.20 11.23
CA VAL A 11 -7.11 -0.68 11.33
C VAL A 11 -6.98 -1.46 12.64
N LEU A 12 -7.94 -1.24 13.54
CA LEU A 12 -8.00 -1.88 14.85
C LEU A 12 -9.05 -2.97 14.86
N PHE A 13 -8.64 -4.17 15.26
CA PHE A 13 -9.54 -5.27 15.66
C PHE A 13 -9.41 -5.45 17.17
N ALA A 14 -10.48 -5.23 17.91
CA ALA A 14 -10.49 -5.33 19.38
C ALA A 14 -11.42 -6.44 19.86
N GLY A 15 -10.90 -7.32 20.71
CA GLY A 15 -11.62 -8.40 21.37
C GLY A 15 -11.51 -8.32 22.89
N GLN A 16 -12.12 -9.26 23.61
CA GLN A 16 -12.00 -9.30 25.06
C GLN A 16 -10.57 -9.69 25.46
N GLY A 17 -9.85 -8.77 26.11
CA GLY A 17 -8.49 -9.02 26.58
C GLY A 17 -7.40 -8.89 25.52
N GLU A 18 -7.73 -8.59 24.26
CA GLU A 18 -6.75 -8.47 23.19
C GLU A 18 -7.11 -7.42 22.13
N ARG A 19 -6.09 -7.01 21.38
CA ARG A 19 -6.25 -6.20 20.18
C ARG A 19 -5.18 -6.50 19.15
N ILE A 20 -5.55 -6.43 17.89
CA ILE A 20 -4.65 -6.46 16.74
C ILE A 20 -4.75 -5.10 16.04
N VAL A 21 -3.60 -4.50 15.74
CA VAL A 21 -3.51 -3.23 15.02
C VAL A 21 -2.69 -3.43 13.75
N LEU A 22 -3.29 -3.15 12.60
CA LEU A 22 -2.59 -3.04 11.34
C LEU A 22 -2.35 -1.55 11.05
N ARG A 23 -1.09 -1.14 10.98
CA ARG A 23 -0.69 0.25 10.81
C ARG A 23 0.17 0.43 9.56
N HIS A 24 -0.17 1.43 8.75
CA HIS A 24 0.65 1.91 7.64
C HIS A 24 1.01 3.38 7.85
N VAL A 25 2.32 3.67 7.92
CA VAL A 25 2.87 5.02 8.08
C VAL A 25 3.68 5.38 6.85
N ALA A 26 3.23 6.39 6.10
CA ALA A 26 4.01 6.98 5.03
C ALA A 26 4.82 8.16 5.58
N THR A 27 6.15 8.08 5.47
CA THR A 27 7.07 9.16 5.88
C THR A 27 7.47 10.06 4.70
N ASP A 28 7.34 9.56 3.46
CA ASP A 28 7.71 10.27 2.23
C ASP A 28 6.79 9.83 1.08
N ARG A 29 6.35 10.78 0.26
CA ARG A 29 5.54 10.54 -0.95
C ARG A 29 6.29 9.75 -2.04
N ALA A 30 7.62 9.72 -2.00
CA ALA A 30 8.42 8.95 -2.94
C ALA A 30 8.09 7.45 -2.92
N ILE A 31 7.49 6.91 -1.85
CA ILE A 31 7.07 5.51 -1.77
C ILE A 31 6.05 5.17 -2.87
N PHE A 32 5.14 6.10 -3.18
CA PHE A 32 4.11 5.91 -4.20
C PHE A 32 4.70 5.95 -5.60
N GLY A 33 5.67 6.85 -5.83
CA GLY A 33 6.44 6.90 -7.08
C GLY A 33 7.22 5.60 -7.32
N ARG A 34 7.85 5.03 -6.29
CA ARG A 34 8.51 3.72 -6.39
C ARG A 34 7.52 2.59 -6.69
N GLY A 35 6.33 2.62 -6.09
CA GLY A 35 5.25 1.67 -6.40
C GLY A 35 4.80 1.75 -7.86
N ALA A 36 4.59 2.96 -8.38
CA ALA A 36 4.23 3.19 -9.78
C ALA A 36 5.31 2.72 -10.75
N LEU A 37 6.59 2.98 -10.47
CA LEU A 37 7.71 2.48 -11.28
C LEU A 37 7.78 0.95 -11.25
N LYS A 38 7.55 0.32 -10.09
CA LYS A 38 7.48 -1.14 -9.98
C LYS A 38 6.33 -1.70 -10.84
N ALA A 39 5.15 -1.09 -10.80
CA ALA A 39 4.01 -1.50 -11.61
C ALA A 39 4.30 -1.34 -13.12
N ALA A 40 4.96 -0.24 -13.53
CA ALA A 40 5.34 -0.02 -14.91
C ALA A 40 6.34 -1.07 -15.43
N LEU A 41 7.33 -1.45 -14.62
CA LEU A 41 8.28 -2.51 -14.96
C LEU A 41 7.60 -3.88 -15.01
N TRP A 42 6.75 -4.19 -14.03
CA TRP A 42 6.00 -5.45 -13.98
C TRP A 42 5.04 -5.61 -15.17
N GLY A 43 4.45 -4.50 -15.65
CA GLY A 43 3.50 -4.49 -16.76
C GLY A 43 4.15 -4.76 -18.12
N GLN A 44 5.47 -4.69 -18.25
CA GLN A 44 6.14 -4.97 -19.52
C GLN A 44 5.89 -6.42 -19.95
N GLY A 45 5.41 -6.61 -21.19
CA GLY A 45 5.07 -7.93 -21.72
C GLY A 45 3.78 -8.52 -21.18
N LYS A 46 3.03 -7.82 -20.32
CA LYS A 46 1.64 -8.17 -20.00
C LYS A 46 0.76 -7.79 -21.20
N GLY A 47 -0.21 -8.66 -21.51
CA GLY A 47 -1.25 -8.35 -22.49
C GLY A 47 -2.21 -7.25 -21.98
N PRO A 48 -3.17 -6.80 -22.82
CA PRO A 48 -4.20 -5.88 -22.37
C PRO A 48 -5.01 -6.48 -21.22
N GLY A 49 -5.34 -5.66 -20.23
CA GLY A 49 -6.09 -6.06 -19.04
C GLY A 49 -6.16 -4.94 -18.02
N GLU A 50 -7.03 -5.11 -17.03
CA GLU A 50 -7.10 -4.25 -15.84
C GLU A 50 -6.36 -4.95 -14.71
N PHE A 51 -5.34 -4.28 -14.17
CA PHE A 51 -4.47 -4.81 -13.12
C PHE A 51 -4.40 -3.82 -11.95
N ASP A 52 -4.25 -4.36 -10.74
CA ASP A 52 -4.05 -3.57 -9.53
C ASP A 52 -2.68 -3.87 -8.87
N MET A 53 -2.43 -3.27 -7.71
CA MET A 53 -1.19 -3.51 -6.97
C MET A 53 -1.12 -4.91 -6.32
N LEU A 54 -2.24 -5.62 -6.13
CA LEU A 54 -2.20 -7.01 -5.67
C LEU A 54 -1.65 -7.92 -6.78
N ASP A 55 -2.01 -7.66 -8.05
CA ASP A 55 -1.41 -8.36 -9.20
C ASP A 55 0.11 -8.10 -9.28
N VAL A 56 0.52 -6.84 -9.15
CA VAL A 56 1.95 -6.43 -9.19
C VAL A 56 2.75 -7.06 -8.05
N LEU A 57 2.13 -7.25 -6.88
CA LEU A 57 2.79 -7.80 -5.69
C LEU A 57 2.67 -9.33 -5.59
N GLY A 58 1.84 -9.98 -6.42
CA GLY A 58 1.59 -11.42 -6.33
C GLY A 58 0.83 -11.81 -5.07
N LEU A 59 -0.14 -10.98 -4.65
CA LEU A 59 -0.92 -11.16 -3.42
C LEU A 59 -2.39 -11.52 -3.69
N ARG A 60 -2.70 -11.97 -4.91
CA ARG A 60 -3.97 -12.65 -5.24
C ARG A 60 -3.81 -14.16 -5.15
#